data_AF-A0A564ZL80-F1
#
_entry.id   AF-A0A564ZL80-F1
#
_cell.length_a   1.000
_cell.length_b   1.000
_cell.length_c   1.000
_cell.angle_alpha   90.00
_cell.angle_beta   90.00
_cell.angle_gamma   90.00
#
_symmetry.space_group_name_H-M   'P 1'
#
loop_
_entity.id
_entity.type
_entity.pdbx_description
1 polymer ?
#
loop_
_entity_poly.entity_id
_entity_poly.type
_entity_poly.pdbx_seq_one_letter_code
_entity_poly.pdbx_strand_id
1 'polypeptide(L)'
;MKRIALRIVGSAAVIVALSASMKWIGWREARADAREEVGSRVVTHKVDLNTASVRELERLPGMAPEVVERVRRNRPYRTLDELIARKVLGRKEFARIKERIRVSSPQAKNSAP
;
A
#
# COMPACT_ATOMS: atom_id res chain seq x y z
N MET A 1 46.24 35.93 -41.11
CA MET A 1 47.15 36.77 -40.31
C MET A 1 46.59 36.91 -38.91
N LYS A 2 47.35 36.43 -37.90
CA LYS A 2 47.37 36.87 -36.49
C LYS A 2 46.09 36.66 -35.65
N ARG A 3 46.08 36.10 -34.43
CA ARG A 3 46.94 35.24 -33.60
C ARG A 3 46.13 35.10 -32.28
N ILE A 4 46.08 33.89 -31.70
CA ILE A 4 46.23 33.60 -30.24
C ILE A 4 45.02 33.97 -29.33
N ALA A 5 44.27 32.97 -28.82
CA ALA A 5 44.42 32.27 -27.52
C ALA A 5 43.92 33.09 -26.32
N LEU A 6 42.82 32.67 -25.67
CA LEU A 6 42.76 31.74 -24.54
C LEU A 6 43.10 32.40 -23.19
N ARG A 7 42.39 31.91 -22.17
CA ARG A 7 42.52 32.13 -20.72
C ARG A 7 41.68 33.34 -20.28
N ILE A 8 40.88 33.29 -19.21
CA ILE A 8 41.21 32.78 -17.89
C ILE A 8 39.92 32.37 -17.16
N VAL A 9 40.01 31.22 -16.50
CA VAL A 9 39.16 30.69 -15.42
C VAL A 9 39.13 31.68 -14.24
N GLY A 10 37.96 32.01 -13.69
CA GLY A 10 37.90 32.76 -12.44
C GLY A 10 36.49 32.92 -11.88
N SER A 11 36.19 32.14 -10.85
CA SER A 11 34.88 32.02 -10.20
C SER A 11 34.64 33.04 -9.07
N ALA A 12 33.36 33.37 -8.90
CA ALA A 12 32.62 33.56 -7.63
C ALA A 12 32.48 34.95 -6.96
N ALA A 13 31.20 35.22 -6.60
CA ALA A 13 30.65 36.09 -5.53
C ALA A 13 30.61 37.61 -5.79
N VAL A 14 29.58 38.43 -5.47
CA VAL A 14 28.28 38.29 -4.74
C VAL A 14 27.48 39.62 -4.91
N ILE A 15 26.16 39.53 -5.19
CA ILE A 15 24.99 40.43 -4.85
C ILE A 15 24.97 41.86 -5.49
N VAL A 16 23.96 42.33 -6.25
CA VAL A 16 22.61 42.78 -5.83
C VAL A 16 21.66 42.95 -7.04
N ALA A 17 20.47 42.34 -6.92
CA ALA A 17 19.12 42.73 -7.39
C ALA A 17 18.68 42.67 -8.87
N LEU A 18 17.40 42.24 -8.96
CA LEU A 18 16.39 42.48 -9.99
C LEU A 18 16.42 41.62 -11.24
N SER A 19 15.87 40.41 -11.10
CA SER A 19 14.75 40.00 -11.97
C SER A 19 14.12 38.73 -11.42
N ALA A 20 12.89 38.87 -10.92
CA ALA A 20 12.01 37.77 -10.58
C ALA A 20 11.76 36.92 -11.84
N SER A 21 12.30 35.70 -11.84
CA SER A 21 11.74 34.55 -12.56
C SER A 21 12.34 33.31 -11.93
N MET A 22 11.72 32.97 -10.80
CA MET A 22 12.01 31.81 -9.99
C MET A 22 11.52 30.57 -10.73
N LYS A 23 12.44 29.86 -11.39
CA LYS A 23 12.44 28.40 -11.60
C LYS A 23 13.49 28.04 -12.66
N TRP A 24 14.75 28.11 -12.30
CA TRP A 24 15.80 27.26 -12.84
C TRP A 24 17.00 27.32 -11.89
N ILE A 25 17.72 26.19 -11.77
CA ILE A 25 18.74 25.83 -10.76
C ILE A 25 18.08 25.23 -9.51
N GLY A 26 18.09 23.92 -9.24
CA GLY A 26 18.95 22.84 -9.74
C GLY A 26 19.78 22.28 -8.59
N TRP A 27 19.45 21.05 -8.17
CA TRP A 27 20.26 20.12 -7.35
C TRP A 27 20.23 20.44 -5.83
N ARG A 28 20.23 19.50 -4.88
CA ARG A 28 20.53 18.07 -4.90
C ARG A 28 19.97 17.51 -3.59
N GLU A 29 18.94 16.67 -3.64
CA GLU A 29 18.67 15.74 -2.54
C GLU A 29 18.54 14.36 -3.15
N ALA A 30 19.72 13.80 -3.40
CA ALA A 30 19.86 12.38 -3.59
C ALA A 30 19.42 11.70 -2.29
N ARG A 31 18.26 11.04 -2.32
CA ARG A 31 18.02 9.76 -1.66
C ARG A 31 16.70 9.12 -2.10
N ALA A 32 16.82 7.83 -2.40
CA ALA A 32 15.79 6.78 -2.43
C ALA A 32 14.79 6.86 -3.60
N ASP A 33 14.83 5.92 -4.54
CA ASP A 33 14.07 4.65 -4.48
C ASP A 33 12.57 4.95 -4.34
N ALA A 34 11.71 4.73 -5.33
CA ALA A 34 11.49 3.42 -5.92
C ALA A 34 10.75 3.50 -7.27
N ARG A 35 11.07 2.52 -8.13
CA ARG A 35 10.24 2.04 -9.23
C ARG A 35 8.76 2.00 -8.84
N GLU A 36 7.89 2.58 -9.67
CA GLU A 36 6.52 2.10 -9.76
C GLU A 36 6.45 1.05 -10.87
N GLU A 37 6.88 -0.16 -10.51
CA GLU A 37 6.46 -1.34 -11.24
C GLU A 37 4.95 -1.47 -11.06
N VAL A 38 4.19 -1.23 -12.13
CA VAL A 38 2.79 -1.65 -12.22
C VAL A 38 2.76 -3.16 -12.36
N GLY A 39 3.14 -3.84 -11.28
CA GLY A 39 2.88 -5.25 -11.07
C GLY A 39 1.39 -5.40 -10.85
N SER A 40 0.65 -5.59 -11.95
CA SER A 40 -0.66 -6.22 -11.93
C SER A 40 -0.47 -7.65 -11.46
N ARG A 41 -0.25 -7.80 -10.14
CA ARG A 41 -0.59 -9.04 -9.45
C ARG A 41 -2.06 -9.20 -9.73
N VAL A 42 -2.44 -10.30 -10.36
CA VAL A 42 -3.83 -10.74 -10.37
C VAL A 42 -4.17 -10.97 -8.90
N VAL A 43 -4.62 -9.90 -8.23
CA VAL A 43 -5.07 -9.96 -6.84
C VAL A 43 -6.38 -10.70 -6.95
N THR A 44 -6.33 -12.01 -6.71
CA THR A 44 -7.52 -12.74 -6.28
C THR A 44 -8.02 -11.97 -5.05
N HIS A 45 -9.10 -11.21 -5.21
CA HIS A 45 -9.64 -10.32 -4.18
C HIS A 45 -10.20 -11.17 -3.03
N LYS A 46 -9.32 -11.68 -2.19
CA LYS A 46 -9.68 -12.39 -0.97
C LYS A 46 -10.25 -11.39 0.03
N VAL A 47 -11.42 -11.72 0.57
CA VAL A 47 -12.10 -10.94 1.59
C VAL A 47 -11.31 -11.03 2.89
N ASP A 48 -10.93 -9.88 3.42
CA ASP A 48 -10.19 -9.81 4.67
C ASP A 48 -11.14 -9.83 5.87
N LEU A 49 -11.10 -10.86 6.69
CA LEU A 49 -12.06 -11.01 7.79
C LEU A 49 -11.92 -9.93 8.88
N ASN A 50 -10.76 -9.29 8.99
CA ASN A 50 -10.52 -8.25 9.99
C ASN A 50 -11.08 -6.90 9.54
N THR A 51 -10.99 -6.60 8.23
CA THR A 51 -11.35 -5.28 7.70
C THR A 51 -12.57 -5.26 6.78
N ALA A 52 -13.08 -6.42 6.36
CA ALA A 52 -14.20 -6.50 5.45
C ALA A 52 -15.47 -5.88 6.04
N SER A 53 -16.21 -5.21 5.17
CA SER A 53 -17.57 -4.75 5.43
C SER A 53 -18.53 -5.93 5.56
N VAL A 54 -19.71 -5.67 6.14
CA VAL A 54 -20.79 -6.65 6.27
C VAL A 54 -21.18 -7.21 4.89
N ARG A 55 -21.36 -6.34 3.91
CA ARG A 55 -21.74 -6.72 2.53
C ARG A 55 -20.70 -7.62 1.85
N GLU A 56 -19.41 -7.40 2.12
CA GLU A 56 -18.35 -8.26 1.59
C GLU A 56 -18.36 -9.65 2.21
N LEU A 57 -18.67 -9.75 3.51
CA LEU A 57 -18.83 -11.04 4.17
C LEU A 57 -20.08 -11.79 3.70
N GLU A 58 -21.20 -11.10 3.50
CA GLU A 58 -22.46 -11.69 3.00
C GLU A 58 -22.33 -12.24 1.57
N ARG A 59 -21.43 -11.69 0.76
CA ARG A 59 -21.13 -12.19 -0.59
C ARG A 59 -20.37 -13.51 -0.60
N LEU A 60 -19.82 -13.94 0.55
CA LEU A 60 -19.12 -15.21 0.64
C LEU A 60 -20.14 -16.37 0.64
N PRO A 61 -19.86 -17.46 -0.08
CA PRO A 61 -20.80 -18.56 -0.20
C PRO A 61 -21.08 -19.18 1.18
N GLY A 62 -22.34 -19.15 1.60
CA GLY A 62 -22.80 -19.77 2.84
C GLY A 62 -22.58 -18.94 4.10
N MET A 63 -22.37 -17.63 3.95
CA MET A 63 -22.45 -16.69 5.06
C MET A 63 -23.88 -16.21 5.24
N ALA A 64 -24.54 -16.73 6.28
CA ALA A 64 -25.80 -16.20 6.76
C ALA A 64 -25.56 -14.95 7.64
N PRO A 65 -26.54 -14.04 7.81
CA PRO A 65 -26.40 -12.84 8.63
C PRO A 65 -25.88 -13.11 10.05
N GLU A 66 -26.29 -14.22 10.66
CA GLU A 66 -25.86 -14.65 12.00
C GLU A 66 -24.37 -15.03 12.02
N VAL A 67 -23.88 -15.62 10.92
CA VAL A 67 -22.46 -15.95 10.73
C VAL A 67 -21.65 -14.67 10.58
N VAL A 68 -22.13 -13.73 9.76
CA VAL A 68 -21.46 -12.44 9.52
C VAL A 68 -21.32 -11.65 10.82
N GLU A 69 -22.37 -11.63 11.64
CA GLU A 69 -22.33 -10.97 12.94
C GLU A 69 -21.37 -11.68 13.92
N ARG A 70 -21.33 -13.01 13.93
CA ARG A 70 -20.32 -13.77 14.71
C ARG A 70 -18.90 -13.43 14.27
N VAL A 71 -18.66 -13.33 12.96
CA VAL A 71 -17.35 -12.93 12.42
C VAL A 71 -17.00 -11.52 12.86
N ARG A 72 -17.96 -10.58 12.84
CA ARG A 72 -17.75 -9.19 13.25
C ARG A 72 -17.44 -9.03 14.73
N ARG A 73 -18.19 -9.71 15.60
CA ARG A 73 -18.02 -9.64 17.06
C ARG A 73 -16.71 -10.24 17.56
N ASN A 74 -16.16 -11.20 16.83
CA ASN A 74 -14.97 -11.94 17.24
C ASN A 74 -13.67 -11.44 16.61
N ARG A 75 -13.69 -10.35 15.82
CA ARG A 75 -12.47 -9.69 15.34
C ARG A 75 -11.65 -9.16 16.52
N PRO A 76 -10.32 -9.08 16.43
CA PRO A 76 -9.47 -9.48 15.30
C PRO A 76 -9.13 -10.97 15.29
N TYR A 77 -8.80 -11.47 14.09
CA TYR A 77 -8.28 -12.81 13.84
C TYR A 77 -6.81 -12.75 13.45
N ARG A 78 -5.98 -13.65 13.99
CA ARG A 78 -4.56 -13.75 13.61
C ARG A 78 -4.32 -14.77 12.52
N THR A 79 -5.06 -15.87 12.56
CA THR A 79 -4.99 -16.97 11.59
C THR A 79 -6.38 -17.38 11.14
N LEU A 80 -6.48 -18.11 10.02
CA LEU A 80 -7.75 -18.64 9.54
C LEU A 80 -8.30 -19.76 10.45
N ASP A 81 -7.41 -20.54 11.10
CA ASP A 81 -7.80 -21.62 12.01
C ASP A 81 -8.55 -21.13 13.26
N GLU A 82 -8.33 -19.87 13.67
CA GLU A 82 -9.08 -19.25 14.77
C GLU A 82 -10.59 -19.24 14.53
N LEU A 83 -11.03 -19.24 13.27
CA LEU A 83 -12.46 -19.29 12.94
C LEU A 83 -13.11 -20.59 13.41
N ILE A 84 -12.38 -21.71 13.34
CA ILE A 84 -12.84 -23.01 13.80
C ILE A 84 -12.60 -23.13 15.31
N ALA A 85 -11.40 -22.78 15.78
CA ALA A 85 -11.02 -22.92 17.19
C ALA A 85 -11.95 -22.12 18.12
N ARG A 86 -12.34 -20.91 17.70
CA ARG A 86 -13.26 -20.03 18.44
C ARG A 86 -14.73 -20.26 18.10
N LYS A 87 -15.05 -21.32 17.33
CA LYS A 87 -16.41 -21.69 16.90
C LYS A 87 -17.17 -20.55 16.19
N VAL A 88 -16.43 -19.67 15.51
CA VAL A 88 -17.01 -18.60 14.67
C VAL A 88 -17.63 -19.23 13.43
N LEU A 89 -16.94 -20.20 12.83
CA LEU A 89 -17.40 -20.98 11.67
C LEU A 89 -17.31 -22.48 11.96
N GLY A 90 -18.30 -23.23 11.49
CA GLY A 90 -18.21 -24.67 11.40
C GLY A 90 -17.25 -25.12 10.29
N ARG A 91 -16.73 -26.35 10.38
CA ARG A 91 -15.81 -26.92 9.37
C ARG A 91 -16.36 -26.85 7.94
N LYS A 92 -17.67 -27.11 7.78
CA LYS A 92 -18.35 -27.07 6.47
C LYS A 92 -18.42 -25.66 5.90
N GLU A 93 -18.75 -24.66 6.73
CA GLU A 93 -18.82 -23.25 6.33
C GLU A 93 -17.43 -22.76 5.94
N PHE A 94 -16.44 -23.00 6.79
CA PHE A 94 -15.04 -22.64 6.56
C PHE A 94 -14.50 -23.23 5.25
N ALA A 95 -14.73 -24.52 4.99
CA ALA A 95 -14.25 -25.18 3.77
C ALA A 95 -14.78 -24.53 2.47
N ARG A 96 -15.97 -23.92 2.50
CA ARG A 96 -16.57 -23.26 1.32
C ARG A 96 -15.94 -21.90 1.01
N ILE A 97 -15.43 -21.23 2.04
CA ILE A 97 -14.95 -19.86 1.95
C ILE A 97 -13.42 -19.72 2.09
N LYS A 98 -12.71 -20.75 2.59
CA LYS A 98 -11.26 -20.69 2.89
C LYS A 98 -10.39 -20.15 1.75
N GLU A 99 -10.74 -20.47 0.50
CA GLU A 99 -9.99 -20.03 -0.69
C GLU A 99 -10.28 -18.56 -1.07
N ARG A 100 -11.37 -17.99 -0.55
CA ARG A 100 -11.87 -16.63 -0.84
C ARG A 100 -11.61 -15.64 0.30
N ILE A 101 -11.04 -16.08 1.41
CA ILE A 101 -10.82 -15.27 2.60
C ILE A 101 -9.34 -15.18 2.94
N ARG A 102 -8.99 -14.13 3.68
CA ARG A 102 -7.67 -13.95 4.30
C ARG A 102 -7.84 -13.24 5.64
N VAL A 103 -6.77 -13.25 6.42
CA VAL A 103 -6.61 -12.40 7.60
C VAL A 103 -5.38 -11.55 7.39
N SER A 104 -5.51 -10.23 7.49
CA SER A 104 -4.35 -9.35 7.60
C SER A 104 -4.02 -9.10 9.06
N SER A 105 -2.74 -9.01 9.37
CA SER A 105 -2.32 -8.39 10.62
C SER A 105 -2.78 -6.92 10.61
N PRO A 106 -3.21 -6.35 11.75
CA PRO A 106 -3.77 -4.99 11.85
C PRO A 106 -2.85 -3.85 11.37
N GLN A 107 -1.64 -4.14 10.92
CA GLN A 107 -0.65 -3.20 10.40
C GLN A 107 -0.72 -2.96 8.88
N ALA A 108 -1.44 -3.79 8.11
CA ALA A 108 -1.34 -3.80 6.64
C ALA A 108 -1.92 -2.55 5.93
N LYS A 109 -2.56 -1.62 6.65
CA LYS A 109 -3.08 -0.35 6.09
C LYS A 109 -2.05 0.77 6.01
N ASN A 110 -0.87 0.65 6.62
CA ASN A 110 0.19 1.68 6.60
C ASN A 110 1.38 1.33 5.69
N SER A 111 1.20 0.39 4.75
CA SER A 111 2.27 -0.07 3.84
C SER A 111 1.83 0.04 2.38
N ALA A 112 1.15 1.13 2.06
CA ALA A 112 1.10 1.66 0.70
C ALA A 112 2.05 2.88 0.68
N PRO A 113 3.11 2.88 -0.16
CA PRO A 113 3.88 4.09 -0.43
C PRO A 113 3.04 5.16 -1.13
#